data_AF-A0A2Z4II51-F1
#
_entry.id   AF-A0A2Z4II51-F1
#
_cell.length_a   1.000
_cell.length_b   1.000
_cell.length_c   1.000
_cell.angle_alpha   90.00
_cell.angle_beta   90.00
_cell.angle_gamma   90.00
#
_symmetry.space_group_name_H-M   'P 1'
#
loop_
_entity.id
_entity.type
_entity.pdbx_description
1 polymer ?
#
loop_
_entity_poly.entity_id
_entity_poly.type
_entity_poly.pdbx_seq_one_letter_code
_entity_poly.pdbx_strand_id
1 'polypeptide(L)'
;MLGMFIVVLLLWSCQSATPEYPDSKCAEATEFVQEVENREGRLYRMEDSENYAINYHYPETIDMVDVGVVCHIPTDFPLPETTEEALEVTFRGRYWKYTDVPPAMPAGSTVYYLEVTAISKE
;
A
#
# COMPACT_ATOMS: atom_id res chain seq x y z
N MET A 1 -37.55 -2.11 47.21
CA MET A 1 -36.69 -1.08 46.57
C MET A 1 -35.86 -1.77 45.51
N LEU A 2 -36.06 -1.36 44.27
CA LEU A 2 -35.23 -1.71 43.11
C LEU A 2 -33.76 -1.38 43.38
N GLY A 3 -32.86 -2.18 42.82
CA GLY A 3 -31.48 -1.76 42.53
C GLY A 3 -30.49 -2.90 42.76
N MET A 4 -29.58 -3.24 41.86
CA MET A 4 -29.23 -2.68 40.56
C MET A 4 -28.33 -3.76 39.93
N PHE A 5 -28.73 -4.33 38.80
CA PHE A 5 -27.89 -5.21 37.99
C PHE A 5 -26.72 -4.38 37.46
N ILE A 6 -25.52 -4.56 38.01
CA ILE A 6 -24.29 -4.03 37.40
C ILE A 6 -23.83 -5.06 36.38
N VAL A 7 -24.36 -4.94 35.17
CA VAL A 7 -23.82 -5.58 33.96
C VAL A 7 -22.50 -4.88 33.68
N VAL A 8 -21.39 -5.53 34.05
CA VAL A 8 -20.04 -5.11 33.68
C VAL A 8 -19.91 -5.32 32.17
N LEU A 9 -20.25 -4.27 31.43
CA LEU A 9 -19.89 -4.07 30.03
C LEU A 9 -18.37 -4.06 29.93
N LEU A 10 -17.79 -5.24 29.70
CA LEU A 10 -16.45 -5.39 29.14
C LEU A 10 -16.51 -4.83 27.71
N LEU A 11 -16.39 -3.51 27.63
CA LEU A 11 -16.22 -2.79 26.39
C LEU A 11 -14.93 -3.27 25.75
N TRP A 12 -15.12 -4.12 24.74
CA TRP A 12 -14.25 -4.32 23.59
C TRP A 12 -13.49 -3.03 23.29
N SER A 13 -12.24 -2.98 23.73
CA SER A 13 -11.28 -2.05 23.20
C SER A 13 -10.77 -2.67 21.90
N CYS A 14 -11.57 -2.58 20.83
CA CYS A 14 -11.00 -2.66 19.48
C CYS A 14 -10.19 -1.38 19.29
N GLN A 15 -8.94 -1.39 19.75
CA GLN A 15 -7.96 -0.46 19.21
C GLN A 15 -7.76 -0.88 17.75
N SER A 16 -8.37 -0.14 16.82
CA SER A 16 -7.97 -0.21 15.43
C SER A 16 -6.49 0.17 15.39
N ALA A 17 -5.63 -0.83 15.24
CA ALA A 17 -4.21 -0.62 15.00
C ALA A 17 -4.13 0.21 13.73
N THR A 18 -3.80 1.49 13.87
CA THR A 18 -3.48 2.33 12.73
C THR A 18 -2.14 1.81 12.22
N PRO A 19 -2.02 1.41 10.94
CA PRO A 19 -0.73 0.97 10.42
C PRO A 19 0.29 2.08 10.64
N GLU A 20 1.36 1.79 11.36
CA GLU A 20 2.52 2.70 11.40
C GLU A 20 3.22 2.57 10.05
N TYR A 21 2.98 3.54 9.18
CA TYR A 21 3.79 3.69 7.97
C TYR A 21 5.08 4.39 8.36
N PRO A 22 6.26 3.88 7.95
CA PRO A 22 7.49 4.64 8.12
C PRO A 22 7.32 6.01 7.45
N ASP A 23 7.73 7.08 8.14
CA ASP A 23 7.70 8.46 7.64
C ASP A 23 8.25 8.51 6.21
N SER A 24 7.37 8.59 5.22
CA SER A 24 7.76 8.34 3.84
C SER A 24 8.40 9.59 3.26
N LYS A 25 9.73 9.57 3.17
CA LYS A 25 10.52 10.59 2.44
C LYS A 25 10.25 10.63 0.93
N CYS A 26 9.26 9.91 0.44
CA CYS A 26 9.07 9.59 -0.97
C CYS A 26 8.85 10.80 -1.89
N ALA A 27 7.97 11.72 -1.49
CA ALA A 27 7.40 12.72 -2.41
C ALA A 27 8.16 14.06 -2.37
N GLU A 28 8.91 14.34 -1.30
CA GLU A 28 9.57 15.64 -1.13
C GLU A 28 11.02 15.69 -1.65
N ALA A 29 11.57 14.59 -2.20
CA ALA A 29 13.02 14.52 -2.48
C ALA A 29 13.45 13.91 -3.84
N THR A 30 12.54 13.55 -4.76
CA THR A 30 12.92 12.76 -5.96
C THR A 30 12.40 13.31 -7.29
N GLU A 31 12.92 12.78 -8.40
CA GLU A 31 12.57 13.14 -9.78
C GLU A 31 11.20 12.56 -10.15
N PHE A 32 10.27 13.40 -10.61
CA PHE A 32 8.96 12.97 -11.11
C PHE A 32 9.11 12.12 -12.38
N VAL A 33 8.40 10.99 -12.45
CA VAL A 33 8.42 10.08 -13.60
C VAL A 33 7.13 10.19 -14.40
N GLN A 34 6.00 9.89 -13.78
CA GLN A 34 4.69 9.90 -14.44
C GLN A 34 3.54 9.99 -13.44
N GLU A 35 2.38 10.45 -13.90
CA GLU A 35 1.12 10.38 -13.20
C GLU A 35 0.20 9.37 -13.89
N VAL A 36 -0.59 8.65 -13.10
CA VAL A 36 -1.44 7.56 -13.60
C VAL A 36 -2.85 7.68 -13.07
N GLU A 37 -3.79 7.32 -13.93
CA GLU A 37 -5.22 7.46 -13.73
C GLU A 37 -5.89 6.10 -13.94
N ASN A 38 -6.75 5.69 -13.01
CA ASN A 38 -7.52 4.43 -13.06
C ASN A 38 -6.67 3.21 -13.45
N ARG A 39 -5.51 3.06 -12.81
CA ARG A 39 -4.61 1.94 -13.08
C ARG A 39 -4.96 0.75 -12.20
N GLU A 40 -5.20 -0.38 -12.83
CA GLU A 40 -5.38 -1.67 -12.14
C GLU A 40 -4.01 -2.20 -11.68
N GLY A 41 -3.94 -2.73 -10.47
CA GLY A 41 -2.72 -3.30 -9.93
C GLY A 41 -2.97 -4.24 -8.77
N ARG A 42 -1.90 -4.82 -8.22
CA ARG A 42 -1.98 -5.65 -7.01
C ARG A 42 -1.22 -5.00 -5.88
N LEU A 43 -1.94 -4.65 -4.82
CA LEU A 43 -1.39 -4.16 -3.56
C LEU A 43 -0.95 -5.36 -2.70
N TYR A 44 0.30 -5.37 -2.26
CA TYR A 44 0.86 -6.44 -1.43
C TYR A 44 1.82 -5.87 -0.38
N ARG A 45 2.03 -6.63 0.70
CA ARG A 45 3.09 -6.34 1.70
C ARG A 45 4.41 -6.93 1.19
N MET A 46 5.48 -6.14 1.22
CA MET A 46 6.80 -6.60 0.77
C MET A 46 7.41 -7.59 1.77
N GLU A 47 8.14 -8.61 1.30
CA GLU A 47 8.67 -9.68 2.19
C GLU A 47 9.76 -9.18 3.16
N ASP A 48 10.67 -8.35 2.67
CA ASP A 48 11.83 -7.87 3.45
C ASP A 48 11.62 -6.51 4.12
N SER A 49 10.38 -5.99 4.15
CA SER A 49 10.08 -4.70 4.77
C SER A 49 8.64 -4.59 5.25
N GLU A 50 8.36 -3.65 6.16
CA GLU A 50 6.98 -3.32 6.53
C GLU A 50 6.28 -2.41 5.51
N ASN A 51 6.91 -2.17 4.36
CA ASN A 51 6.34 -1.36 3.30
C ASN A 51 5.31 -2.16 2.49
N TYR A 52 4.40 -1.41 1.88
CA TYR A 52 3.47 -1.91 0.90
C TYR A 52 3.90 -1.48 -0.50
N ALA A 53 3.57 -2.29 -1.50
CA ALA A 53 3.82 -1.97 -2.89
C ALA A 53 2.59 -2.29 -3.75
N ILE A 54 2.41 -1.53 -4.83
CA ILE A 54 1.45 -1.85 -5.89
C ILE A 54 2.24 -2.21 -7.14
N ASN A 55 2.02 -3.42 -7.67
CA ASN A 55 2.56 -3.78 -8.98
C ASN A 55 1.53 -3.53 -10.09
N TYR A 56 2.03 -3.07 -11.23
CA TYR A 56 1.29 -2.97 -12.46
C TYR A 56 2.00 -3.82 -13.51
N HIS A 57 1.30 -4.81 -14.05
CA HIS A 57 1.78 -5.64 -15.14
C HIS A 57 1.34 -5.02 -16.45
N TYR A 58 2.29 -4.74 -17.35
CA TYR A 58 1.93 -4.19 -18.64
C TYR A 58 1.20 -5.24 -19.48
N PRO A 59 0.02 -4.93 -20.03
CA PRO A 59 -0.67 -5.79 -20.96
C PRO A 59 0.25 -6.20 -22.12
N GLU A 60 0.06 -7.42 -22.62
CA GLU A 60 0.82 -7.97 -23.76
C GLU A 60 2.33 -8.17 -23.51
N THR A 61 2.79 -8.00 -22.29
CA THR A 61 4.16 -8.33 -21.87
C THR A 61 4.17 -9.51 -20.90
N ILE A 62 5.28 -10.26 -20.88
CA ILE A 62 5.43 -11.42 -19.98
C ILE A 62 6.02 -11.00 -18.63
N ASP A 63 6.96 -10.06 -18.65
CA ASP A 63 7.83 -9.76 -17.51
C ASP A 63 7.98 -8.25 -17.20
N MET A 64 7.32 -7.36 -17.93
CA MET A 64 7.44 -5.91 -17.68
C MET A 64 6.47 -5.46 -16.59
N VAL A 65 7.04 -5.05 -15.47
CA VAL A 65 6.28 -4.71 -14.26
C VAL A 65 6.76 -3.39 -13.68
N ASP A 66 5.84 -2.46 -13.43
CA ASP A 66 6.10 -1.31 -12.57
C ASP A 66 5.78 -1.67 -11.12
N VAL A 67 6.72 -1.42 -10.21
CA VAL A 67 6.56 -1.69 -8.78
C VAL A 67 6.60 -0.34 -8.05
N GLY A 68 5.46 0.12 -7.58
CA GLY A 68 5.35 1.33 -6.78
C GLY A 68 5.41 1.02 -5.30
N VAL A 69 6.53 1.33 -4.64
CA VAL A 69 6.63 1.31 -3.17
C VAL A 69 5.78 2.45 -2.63
N VAL A 70 4.72 2.11 -1.91
CA VAL A 70 3.69 3.07 -1.53
C VAL A 70 4.15 3.91 -0.36
N CYS A 71 4.00 5.22 -0.53
CA CYS A 71 4.45 6.21 0.43
C CYS A 71 3.40 6.51 1.49
N HIS A 72 2.13 6.48 1.07
CA HIS A 72 0.99 6.59 1.95
C HIS A 72 -0.18 5.88 1.29
N ILE A 73 -0.89 5.06 2.07
CA ILE A 73 -2.20 4.54 1.71
C ILE A 73 -3.21 5.24 2.61
N PRO A 74 -4.37 5.69 2.09
CA PRO A 74 -5.43 6.23 2.93
C PRO A 74 -5.71 5.32 4.13
N THR A 75 -5.78 5.90 5.33
CA THR A 75 -5.84 5.13 6.61
C THR A 75 -7.00 4.16 6.71
N ASP A 76 -8.07 4.39 5.95
CA ASP A 76 -9.29 3.57 5.98
C ASP A 76 -9.33 2.50 4.88
N PHE A 77 -8.29 2.40 4.05
CA PHE A 77 -8.22 1.37 3.01
C PHE A 77 -7.72 0.04 3.61
N PRO A 78 -8.37 -1.10 3.31
CA PRO A 78 -7.92 -2.39 3.81
C PRO A 78 -6.54 -2.74 3.24
N LEU A 79 -5.63 -3.20 4.11
CA LEU A 79 -4.29 -3.63 3.72
C LEU A 79 -4.18 -5.15 3.79
N PRO A 80 -3.33 -5.78 2.95
CA PRO A 80 -2.90 -7.15 3.14
C PRO A 80 -2.26 -7.35 4.52
N GLU A 81 -2.68 -8.38 5.26
CA GLU A 81 -2.14 -8.67 6.59
C GLU A 81 -0.84 -9.48 6.51
N THR A 82 -0.71 -10.32 5.47
CA THR A 82 0.43 -11.21 5.24
C THR A 82 1.13 -10.91 3.91
N THR A 83 2.34 -11.43 3.73
CA THR A 83 3.11 -11.33 2.48
C THR A 83 2.57 -12.25 1.37
N GLU A 84 1.71 -13.22 1.72
CA GLU A 84 1.05 -14.12 0.79
C GLU A 84 -0.25 -13.52 0.22
N GLU A 85 -0.82 -12.54 0.93
CA GLU A 85 -2.03 -11.84 0.52
C GLU A 85 -1.71 -10.68 -0.44
N ALA A 86 -2.54 -10.52 -1.46
CA ALA A 86 -2.53 -9.35 -2.32
C ALA A 86 -3.96 -8.95 -2.68
N LEU A 87 -4.21 -7.64 -2.73
CA LEU A 87 -5.51 -7.06 -3.09
C LEU A 87 -5.45 -6.51 -4.51
N GLU A 88 -6.43 -6.86 -5.33
CA GLU A 88 -6.66 -6.19 -6.61
C GLU A 88 -7.25 -4.80 -6.35
N VAL A 89 -6.63 -3.79 -6.95
CA VAL A 89 -6.96 -2.39 -6.71
C VAL A 89 -6.95 -1.61 -8.01
N THR A 90 -7.83 -0.63 -8.10
CA THR A 90 -7.75 0.46 -9.07
C THR A 90 -7.31 1.72 -8.35
N PHE A 91 -6.25 2.37 -8.84
CA PHE A 91 -5.65 3.51 -8.17
C PHE A 91 -5.30 4.68 -9.11
N ARG A 92 -5.15 5.85 -8.50
CA ARG A 92 -4.58 7.07 -9.08
C ARG A 92 -3.37 7.48 -8.25
N GLY A 93 -2.28 7.87 -8.90
CA GLY A 93 -1.10 8.28 -8.18
C GLY A 93 0.02 8.85 -9.04
N ARG A 94 1.10 9.23 -8.37
CA ARG A 94 2.30 9.78 -9.00
C ARG A 94 3.48 8.89 -8.69
N TYR A 95 4.17 8.48 -9.75
CA TYR A 95 5.41 7.73 -9.67
C TYR A 95 6.59 8.69 -9.64
N TRP A 96 7.50 8.41 -8.71
CA TRP A 96 8.73 9.13 -8.54
C TRP A 96 9.91 8.16 -8.59
N LYS A 97 11.06 8.65 -9.02
CA LYS A 97 12.26 7.85 -9.15
C LYS A 97 12.66 7.24 -7.81
N TYR A 98 12.82 5.92 -7.78
CA TYR A 98 13.35 5.24 -6.61
C TYR A 98 14.85 5.52 -6.47
N THR A 99 15.26 5.99 -5.30
CA THR A 99 16.66 6.41 -5.05
C THR A 99 17.39 5.53 -4.06
N ASP A 100 16.67 4.68 -3.31
CA ASP A 100 17.28 3.69 -2.44
C ASP A 100 17.80 2.49 -3.25
N VAL A 101 18.55 1.61 -2.59
CA VAL A 101 18.92 0.32 -3.19
C VAL A 101 17.64 -0.47 -3.45
N PRO A 102 17.33 -0.82 -4.71
CA PRO A 102 16.11 -1.55 -5.02
C PRO A 102 16.06 -2.89 -4.28
N PRO A 103 14.87 -3.32 -3.82
CA PRO A 103 14.69 -4.68 -3.33
C PRO A 103 15.02 -5.69 -4.43
N ALA A 104 15.33 -6.93 -4.04
CA ALA A 104 15.49 -8.01 -4.99
C ALA A 104 14.15 -8.29 -5.66
N MET A 105 14.04 -8.00 -6.96
CA MET A 105 12.81 -8.20 -7.74
C MET A 105 13.07 -9.10 -8.95
N PRO A 106 12.05 -9.78 -9.49
CA PRO A 106 12.15 -10.48 -10.76
C PRO A 106 12.66 -9.57 -11.88
N ALA A 107 13.36 -10.16 -12.85
CA ALA A 107 13.77 -9.46 -14.06
C ALA A 107 12.56 -8.82 -14.76
N GLY A 108 12.76 -7.62 -15.33
CA GLY A 108 11.70 -6.83 -15.97
C GLY A 108 10.91 -5.92 -15.02
N SER A 109 11.19 -5.98 -13.71
CA SER A 109 10.62 -5.06 -12.72
C SER A 109 11.36 -3.72 -12.70
N THR A 110 10.62 -2.62 -12.74
CA THR A 110 11.14 -1.26 -12.48
C THR A 110 10.53 -0.72 -11.19
N VAL A 111 11.37 -0.31 -10.24
CA VAL A 111 10.94 0.14 -8.91
C VAL A 111 10.85 1.66 -8.85
N TYR A 112 9.78 2.16 -8.26
CA TYR A 112 9.47 3.57 -8.06
C TYR A 112 8.98 3.81 -6.64
N TYR A 113 9.03 5.07 -6.18
CA TYR A 113 8.14 5.51 -5.12
C TYR A 113 6.77 5.84 -5.72
N LEU A 114 5.70 5.54 -4.99
CA LEU A 114 4.32 5.78 -5.42
C LEU A 114 3.54 6.57 -4.36
N GLU A 115 3.19 7.79 -4.73
CA GLU A 115 2.23 8.61 -4.00
C GLU A 115 0.81 8.27 -4.49
N VAL A 116 0.06 7.51 -3.69
CA VAL A 116 -1.32 7.14 -4.00
C VAL A 116 -2.26 8.27 -3.60
N THR A 117 -2.96 8.83 -4.57
CA THR A 117 -3.91 9.95 -4.35
C THR A 117 -5.35 9.47 -4.23
N ALA A 118 -5.69 8.33 -4.85
CA ALA A 118 -6.95 7.64 -4.69
C ALA A 118 -6.74 6.14 -4.94
N ILE A 119 -7.50 5.30 -4.22
CA ILE A 119 -7.46 3.85 -4.35
C ILE A 119 -8.82 3.25 -4.00
N SER A 120 -9.24 2.26 -4.75
CA SER A 120 -10.44 1.46 -4.49
C SER A 120 -10.14 -0.01 -4.73
N LYS A 121 -10.84 -0.86 -3.99
CA LYS A 121 -10.86 -2.30 -4.23
C LYS A 121 -11.78 -2.59 -5.41
N GLU A 122 -11.40 -3.57 -6.23
CA GLU A 122 -12.29 -4.12 -7.27
C GLU A 122 -13.33 -5.10 -6.69
#